data_AF-A0A813Y1T5-F1
#
_entry.id   AF-A0A813Y1T5-F1
#
_cell.length_a   1.000
_cell.length_b   1.000
_cell.length_c   1.000
_cell.angle_alpha   90.00
_cell.angle_beta   90.00
_cell.angle_gamma   90.00
#
_symmetry.space_group_name_H-M   'P 1'
#
loop_
_entity.id
_entity.type
_entity.pdbx_description
1 polymer ?
#
loop_
_entity_poly.entity_id
_entity_poly.type
_entity_poly.pdbx_seq_one_letter_code
_entity_poly.pdbx_strand_id
1 'polypeptide(L)'
;MKNIKIKHLKIVIFFLIILFAFKNFTQTISNLPYLKNDSFTIPPEYNNDFSSILFDKPFESLINVINLSLPLEPTQLYSYIKCRKSKKILISTTLCIHDLNQDIHVSGSIWQNGIWESHIVKLYLNYLKENNDWMVFDIGAHIGVYTLLAAKLGKQVISVEPFYDNILRLHKGAKIESLTDRITLISNALSNRRNEIKRLTQENQNIGGQSLMIFKNEKLNELKKDKFLVKTIILDDLVEFIPRKSNGDKFKKAIFKIDIEGFEIYAFQNASKLFDSIDIRIVFMEWGNFPKLIDHYQLVEKMIDFFTKRNYSPSKKELPLKFWEYWTWDIMWIKN
;
A
#
# COMPACT_ATOMS: atom_id res chain seq x y z
N MET A 1 49.48 -21.27 18.75
CA MET A 1 49.65 -19.85 19.18
C MET A 1 49.62 -18.80 18.06
N LYS A 2 49.89 -19.09 16.77
CA LYS A 2 49.86 -18.08 15.68
C LYS A 2 48.44 -17.64 15.23
N ASN A 3 47.41 -18.49 15.34
CA ASN A 3 46.06 -18.17 14.84
C ASN A 3 45.21 -17.26 15.75
N ILE A 4 45.56 -17.11 17.03
CA ILE A 4 44.81 -16.23 17.97
C ILE A 4 45.22 -14.76 17.78
N LYS A 5 46.50 -14.49 17.46
CA LYS A 5 47.00 -13.13 17.19
C LYS A 5 46.40 -12.49 15.93
N ILE A 6 46.11 -13.29 14.90
CA ILE A 6 45.53 -12.79 13.63
C ILE A 6 44.04 -12.42 13.81
N LYS A 7 43.29 -13.15 14.65
CA LYS A 7 41.89 -12.86 14.95
C LYS A 7 41.75 -11.57 15.77
N HIS A 8 42.62 -11.34 16.74
CA HIS A 8 42.66 -10.10 17.51
C HIS A 8 43.04 -8.87 16.67
N LEU A 9 44.01 -9.01 15.74
CA LEU A 9 44.42 -7.90 14.89
C LEU A 9 43.31 -7.44 13.94
N LYS A 10 42.50 -8.37 13.40
CA LYS A 10 41.34 -8.04 12.55
C LYS A 10 40.22 -7.31 13.30
N ILE A 11 39.98 -7.66 14.57
CA ILE A 11 38.97 -6.99 15.42
C ILE A 11 39.41 -5.57 15.75
N VAL A 12 40.69 -5.34 16.06
CA VAL A 12 41.22 -4.00 16.36
C VAL A 12 41.15 -3.09 15.13
N ILE A 13 41.47 -3.61 13.94
CA ILE A 13 41.35 -2.85 12.68
C ILE A 13 39.88 -2.49 12.38
N PHE A 14 38.95 -3.41 12.61
CA PHE A 14 37.51 -3.14 12.42
C PHE A 14 36.99 -2.04 13.35
N PHE A 15 37.38 -2.04 14.63
CA PHE A 15 37.02 -0.98 15.57
C PHE A 15 37.64 0.38 15.23
N LEU A 16 38.88 0.41 14.72
CA LEU A 16 39.52 1.66 14.27
C LEU A 16 38.83 2.26 13.05
N ILE A 17 38.33 1.43 12.12
CA ILE A 17 37.55 1.89 10.95
C ILE A 17 36.21 2.49 11.38
N ILE A 18 35.51 1.88 12.35
CA ILE A 18 34.25 2.41 12.89
C ILE A 18 34.47 3.74 13.62
N LEU A 19 35.52 3.85 14.44
CA LEU A 19 35.87 5.10 15.12
C LEU A 19 36.23 6.22 14.14
N PHE A 20 36.92 5.90 13.05
CA PHE A 20 37.26 6.87 12.00
C PHE A 20 36.02 7.31 11.21
N ALA A 21 35.10 6.39 10.91
CA ALA A 21 33.82 6.70 10.27
C ALA A 21 32.93 7.58 11.15
N PHE A 22 32.88 7.32 12.47
CA PHE A 22 32.13 8.15 13.43
C PHE A 22 32.70 9.57 13.53
N LYS A 23 34.04 9.71 13.56
CA LYS A 23 34.70 11.02 13.66
C LYS A 23 34.43 11.88 12.42
N ASN A 24 34.47 11.28 11.23
CA ASN A 24 34.15 11.97 9.98
C ASN A 24 32.64 12.31 9.87
N PHE A 25 31.77 11.44 10.38
CA PHE A 25 30.33 11.72 10.43
C PHE A 25 30.01 12.93 11.31
N THR A 26 30.65 13.05 12.49
CA THR A 26 30.46 14.20 13.38
C THR A 26 30.99 15.52 12.82
N GLN A 27 32.05 15.50 12.01
CA GLN A 27 32.58 16.71 11.35
C GLN A 27 31.73 17.16 10.15
N THR A 28 30.96 16.25 9.54
CA THR A 28 30.11 16.59 8.38
C THR A 28 28.81 17.27 8.82
N ILE A 29 28.29 16.94 10.01
CA ILE A 29 27.07 17.56 10.56
C ILE A 29 27.33 19.01 11.01
N SER A 30 28.55 19.35 11.45
CA SER A 30 28.87 20.70 11.94
C SER A 30 28.98 21.78 10.84
N ASN A 31 28.92 21.43 9.56
CA ASN A 31 29.13 22.36 8.43
C ASN A 31 27.92 22.51 7.48
N LEU A 32 26.72 22.06 7.86
CA LEU A 32 25.51 22.29 7.06
C LEU A 32 24.94 23.70 7.32
N PRO A 33 24.83 24.60 6.30
CA PRO A 33 24.44 26.00 6.50
C PRO A 33 22.94 26.25 6.75
N TYR A 34 22.13 25.23 6.98
CA TYR A 34 20.66 25.34 7.00
C TYR A 34 20.07 25.16 8.39
N LEU A 35 20.49 25.98 9.35
CA LEU A 35 19.79 26.17 10.62
C LEU A 35 19.87 27.64 11.03
N LYS A 36 19.15 28.51 10.32
CA LYS A 36 18.83 29.85 10.82
C LYS A 36 17.37 30.19 10.51
N ASN A 37 16.61 30.27 11.60
CA ASN A 37 15.40 31.05 11.81
C ASN A 37 14.26 30.89 10.80
N ASP A 38 13.47 29.84 11.00
CA ASP A 38 12.01 29.97 10.90
C ASP A 38 11.42 29.61 12.27
N SER A 39 10.59 30.50 12.81
CA SER A 39 9.88 30.29 14.07
C SER A 39 9.00 29.05 13.96
N PHE A 40 9.45 27.93 14.53
CA PHE A 40 8.66 26.73 14.70
C PHE A 40 7.52 27.01 15.67
N THR A 41 6.32 27.23 15.15
CA THR A 41 5.10 27.02 15.93
C THR A 41 4.91 25.52 16.07
N ILE A 42 5.16 25.01 17.27
CA ILE A 42 4.80 23.64 17.65
C ILE A 42 3.27 23.55 17.52
N PRO A 43 2.73 22.70 16.62
CA PRO A 43 1.28 22.51 16.57
C PRO A 43 0.83 21.95 17.93
N PRO A 44 -0.32 22.40 18.47
CA PRO A 44 -0.81 21.91 19.74
C PRO A 44 -0.94 20.38 19.72
N GLU A 45 -0.51 19.73 20.80
CA GLU A 45 -0.81 18.31 21.05
C GLU A 45 -2.33 18.12 20.99
N TYR A 46 -2.80 17.61 19.86
CA TYR A 46 -4.22 17.32 19.67
C TYR A 46 -4.49 15.91 20.16
N ASN A 47 -5.39 15.81 21.15
CA ASN A 47 -5.93 14.55 21.66
C ASN A 47 -6.34 13.64 20.50
N ASN A 48 -5.83 12.41 20.50
CA ASN A 48 -6.00 11.35 19.50
C ASN A 48 -7.44 10.76 19.42
N ASP A 49 -8.48 11.55 19.63
CA ASP A 49 -9.87 11.04 19.74
C ASP A 49 -10.78 11.56 18.61
N PHE A 50 -10.29 11.52 17.37
CA PHE A 50 -11.07 11.88 16.17
C PHE A 50 -11.38 10.67 15.29
N SER A 51 -11.70 9.56 15.94
CA SER A 51 -12.21 8.35 15.31
C SER A 51 -13.69 8.52 14.85
N SER A 52 -14.39 9.55 15.34
CA SER A 52 -15.86 9.58 15.41
C SER A 52 -16.62 9.56 14.08
N ILE A 53 -16.08 10.04 12.95
CA ILE A 53 -16.88 10.13 11.71
C ILE A 53 -16.97 8.77 10.98
N LEU A 54 -15.98 7.88 11.12
CA LEU A 54 -16.06 6.51 10.60
C LEU A 54 -16.79 5.54 11.54
N PHE A 55 -16.76 5.79 12.85
CA PHE A 55 -17.32 4.87 13.85
C PHE A 55 -18.78 5.15 14.23
N ASP A 56 -19.41 6.18 13.66
CA ASP A 56 -20.81 6.54 13.88
C ASP A 56 -21.80 5.88 12.91
N LYS A 57 -21.32 5.13 11.90
CA LYS A 57 -22.19 4.18 11.19
C LYS A 57 -22.41 2.95 12.08
N PRO A 58 -23.66 2.48 12.26
CA PRO A 58 -23.90 1.23 12.98
C PRO A 58 -23.05 0.13 12.34
N PHE A 59 -22.38 -0.66 13.19
CA PHE A 59 -21.38 -1.68 12.81
C PHE A 59 -21.98 -2.88 12.04
N GLU A 60 -23.16 -2.72 11.45
CA GLU A 60 -23.99 -3.74 10.81
C GLU A 60 -23.44 -4.16 9.43
N SER A 61 -22.78 -3.27 8.68
CA SER A 61 -22.20 -3.67 7.39
C SER A 61 -20.85 -4.38 7.55
N LEU A 62 -20.70 -5.52 6.89
CA LEU A 62 -19.43 -6.26 6.83
C LEU A 62 -18.32 -5.40 6.20
N ILE A 63 -18.70 -4.64 5.16
CA ILE A 63 -17.81 -3.88 4.30
C ILE A 63 -18.07 -2.39 4.52
N ASN A 64 -16.99 -1.64 4.73
CA ASN A 64 -17.03 -0.21 5.00
C ASN A 64 -16.65 0.57 3.74
N VAL A 65 -17.66 1.04 2.99
CA VAL A 65 -17.44 1.89 1.82
C VAL A 65 -17.43 3.36 2.24
N ILE A 66 -16.36 4.06 1.89
CA ILE A 66 -16.17 5.47 2.15
C ILE A 66 -16.97 6.30 1.14
N ASN A 67 -17.81 7.20 1.64
CA ASN A 67 -18.52 8.16 0.78
C ASN A 67 -17.56 9.32 0.42
N LEU A 68 -16.94 9.23 -0.75
CA LEU A 68 -15.96 10.21 -1.22
C LEU A 68 -16.56 11.61 -1.49
N SER A 69 -17.87 11.73 -1.66
CA SER A 69 -18.53 13.02 -1.88
C SER A 69 -18.56 13.86 -0.60
N LEU A 70 -18.62 13.23 0.56
CA LEU A 70 -18.65 13.90 1.86
C LEU A 70 -17.23 14.18 2.38
N PRO A 71 -17.01 15.27 3.15
CA PRO A 71 -15.77 15.43 3.91
C PRO A 71 -15.66 14.29 4.94
N LEU A 72 -14.47 13.71 5.10
CA LEU A 72 -14.23 12.70 6.15
C LEU A 72 -13.85 13.35 7.47
N GLU A 73 -13.26 14.54 7.42
CA GLU A 73 -12.75 15.29 8.56
C GLU A 73 -13.06 16.78 8.36
N PRO A 74 -13.09 17.58 9.43
CA PRO A 74 -13.23 19.02 9.35
C PRO A 74 -12.20 19.64 8.38
N THR A 75 -12.61 20.70 7.68
CA THR A 75 -11.78 21.39 6.68
C THR A 75 -10.40 21.79 7.22
N GLN A 76 -10.31 22.09 8.51
CA GLN A 76 -9.05 22.42 9.18
C GLN A 76 -8.06 21.26 9.22
N LEU A 77 -8.48 20.01 9.44
CA LEU A 77 -7.56 18.88 9.40
C LEU A 77 -7.12 18.60 7.96
N TYR A 78 -8.05 18.70 7.00
CA TYR A 78 -7.73 18.58 5.58
C TYR A 78 -6.68 19.60 5.16
N SER A 79 -6.76 20.86 5.60
CA SER A 79 -5.86 21.93 5.12
C SER A 79 -4.39 21.67 5.49
N TYR A 80 -4.10 21.04 6.63
CA TYR A 80 -2.72 20.76 7.05
C TYR A 80 -2.04 19.61 6.29
N ILE A 81 -2.82 18.72 5.66
CA ILE A 81 -2.24 17.63 4.87
C ILE A 81 -1.52 18.21 3.64
N LYS A 82 -0.20 18.09 3.59
CA LYS A 82 0.60 18.56 2.46
C LYS A 82 0.30 17.73 1.22
N CYS A 83 0.07 18.39 0.09
CA CYS A 83 -0.14 17.73 -1.19
C CYS A 83 0.71 18.38 -2.27
N ARG A 84 1.05 17.62 -3.31
CA ARG A 84 1.79 18.11 -4.48
C ARG A 84 1.40 17.36 -5.74
N LYS A 85 1.65 17.96 -6.89
CA LYS A 85 1.54 17.25 -8.17
C LYS A 85 2.60 16.17 -8.26
N SER A 86 2.20 15.01 -8.75
CA SER A 86 3.09 13.91 -9.06
C SER A 86 3.97 14.25 -10.26
N LYS A 87 5.13 13.59 -10.36
CA LYS A 87 5.93 13.59 -11.60
C LYS A 87 5.04 13.12 -12.75
N LYS A 88 5.03 13.88 -13.85
CA LYS A 88 4.28 13.51 -15.06
C LYS A 88 5.03 12.39 -15.78
N ILE A 89 4.43 11.19 -15.79
CA ILE A 89 4.92 10.05 -16.58
C ILE A 89 4.13 9.97 -17.89
N LEU A 90 2.83 9.66 -17.81
CA LEU A 90 1.84 9.86 -18.88
C LEU A 90 0.85 10.95 -18.50
N ILE A 91 0.40 10.88 -17.25
CA ILE A 91 -0.46 11.85 -16.59
C ILE A 91 0.15 12.22 -15.24
N SER A 92 -0.33 13.30 -14.64
CA SER A 92 0.00 13.71 -13.27
C SER A 92 -1.27 13.83 -12.45
N THR A 93 -1.19 13.51 -11.17
CA THR A 93 -2.28 13.66 -10.19
C THR A 93 -1.77 14.39 -8.95
N THR A 94 -2.65 14.79 -8.04
CA THR A 94 -2.26 15.38 -6.75
C THR A 94 -2.15 14.27 -5.72
N LEU A 95 -0.97 14.12 -5.14
CA LEU A 95 -0.70 13.17 -4.07
C LEU A 95 -0.54 13.93 -2.76
N CYS A 96 -1.26 13.50 -1.74
CA CYS A 96 -1.20 14.05 -0.39
C CYS A 96 -0.36 13.12 0.48
N ILE A 97 0.68 13.65 1.12
CA ILE A 97 1.74 12.86 1.74
C ILE A 97 1.67 12.89 3.26
N HIS A 98 2.28 11.90 3.91
CA HIS A 98 2.52 11.92 5.36
C HIS A 98 3.60 12.93 5.72
N ASP A 99 3.74 13.19 7.03
CA ASP A 99 4.90 13.93 7.51
C ASP A 99 6.18 13.16 7.15
N LEU A 100 7.20 13.87 6.68
CA LEU A 100 8.43 13.24 6.18
C LEU A 100 9.24 12.57 7.30
N ASN A 101 8.97 12.87 8.57
CA ASN A 101 9.57 12.15 9.70
C ASN A 101 8.83 10.85 10.01
N GLN A 102 7.58 10.69 9.53
CA GLN A 102 6.74 9.52 9.75
C GLN A 102 6.77 8.53 8.58
N ASP A 103 7.04 9.02 7.37
CA ASP A 103 7.17 8.17 6.17
C ASP A 103 8.27 8.72 5.24
N ILE A 104 9.50 8.24 5.47
CA ILE A 104 10.67 8.62 4.64
C ILE A 104 10.68 7.89 3.30
N HIS A 105 9.87 6.84 3.13
CA HIS A 105 9.87 5.97 1.97
C HIS A 105 8.90 6.48 0.90
N VAL A 106 7.60 6.22 1.04
CA VAL A 106 6.63 6.54 -0.01
C VAL A 106 6.44 8.05 -0.10
N SER A 107 6.11 8.68 1.02
CA SER A 107 5.94 10.13 1.13
C SER A 107 7.25 10.87 0.85
N GLY A 108 8.38 10.36 1.36
CA GLY A 108 9.72 10.88 1.06
C GLY A 108 10.08 10.83 -0.43
N SER A 109 9.84 9.71 -1.12
CA SER A 109 10.08 9.62 -2.57
C SER A 109 9.15 10.52 -3.37
N ILE A 110 7.88 10.66 -2.98
CA ILE A 110 6.97 11.59 -3.64
C ILE A 110 7.43 13.04 -3.45
N TRP A 111 7.97 13.37 -2.28
CA TRP A 111 8.53 14.69 -2.01
C TRP A 111 9.82 14.95 -2.81
N GLN A 112 10.75 14.00 -2.87
CA GLN A 112 12.03 14.20 -3.53
C GLN A 112 11.95 14.01 -5.05
N ASN A 113 11.33 12.92 -5.49
CA ASN A 113 11.32 12.45 -6.88
C ASN A 113 9.99 12.72 -7.61
N GLY A 114 8.97 13.15 -6.88
CA GLY A 114 7.63 13.41 -7.40
C GLY A 114 6.74 12.17 -7.53
N ILE A 115 7.25 10.95 -7.31
CA ILE A 115 6.47 9.71 -7.42
C ILE A 115 7.18 8.56 -6.67
N TRP A 116 6.40 7.58 -6.21
CA TRP A 116 6.90 6.28 -5.74
C TRP A 116 7.01 5.31 -6.92
N GLU A 117 8.05 4.46 -6.95
CA GLU A 117 8.23 3.39 -7.96
C GLU A 117 7.98 3.80 -9.41
N SER A 118 8.63 4.90 -9.84
CA SER A 118 8.34 5.51 -11.16
C SER A 118 8.35 4.53 -12.35
N HIS A 119 9.17 3.47 -12.29
CA HIS A 119 9.29 2.48 -13.34
C HIS A 119 8.09 1.51 -13.39
N ILE A 120 7.57 1.08 -12.23
CA ILE A 120 6.37 0.23 -12.13
C ILE A 120 5.14 1.05 -12.49
N VAL A 121 5.03 2.28 -11.96
CA VAL A 121 3.95 3.21 -12.32
C VAL A 121 3.92 3.45 -13.82
N LYS A 122 5.08 3.64 -14.47
CA LYS A 122 5.13 3.79 -15.94
C LYS A 122 4.56 2.59 -16.67
N LEU A 123 4.95 1.37 -16.26
CA LEU A 123 4.45 0.14 -16.88
C LEU A 123 2.93 -0.02 -16.67
N TYR A 124 2.46 0.20 -15.44
CA TYR A 124 1.05 0.19 -15.07
C TYR A 124 0.21 1.16 -15.92
N LEU A 125 0.66 2.42 -16.05
CA LEU A 125 -0.05 3.43 -16.84
C LEU A 125 -0.06 3.11 -18.34
N ASN A 126 1.00 2.49 -18.89
CA ASN A 126 1.02 2.07 -20.28
C ASN A 126 -0.05 1.01 -20.57
N TYR A 127 -0.16 -0.03 -19.74
CA TYR A 127 -1.21 -1.03 -19.89
C TYR A 127 -2.61 -0.44 -19.79
N LEU A 128 -2.83 0.49 -18.85
CA LEU A 128 -4.11 1.18 -18.73
C LEU A 128 -4.43 2.05 -19.95
N LYS A 129 -3.45 2.75 -20.50
CA LYS A 129 -3.62 3.59 -21.69
C LYS A 129 -3.97 2.76 -22.93
N GLU A 130 -3.35 1.59 -23.08
CA GLU A 130 -3.60 0.69 -24.21
C GLU A 130 -4.96 -0.04 -24.10
N ASN A 131 -5.53 -0.11 -22.90
CA ASN A 131 -6.73 -0.90 -22.62
C ASN A 131 -7.83 -0.05 -21.98
N ASN A 132 -8.46 0.80 -22.81
CA ASN A 132 -9.41 1.83 -22.37
C ASN A 132 -10.63 1.30 -21.60
N ASP A 133 -11.08 0.09 -21.91
CA ASP A 133 -12.31 -0.51 -21.36
C ASP A 133 -12.10 -1.36 -20.09
N TRP A 134 -10.86 -1.44 -19.59
CA TRP A 134 -10.53 -2.18 -18.37
C TRP A 134 -10.77 -1.32 -17.12
N MET A 135 -11.15 -1.97 -16.01
CA MET A 135 -11.18 -1.34 -14.69
C MET A 135 -9.95 -1.73 -13.86
N VAL A 136 -9.86 -1.20 -12.64
CA VAL A 136 -8.74 -1.44 -11.73
C VAL A 136 -9.23 -1.90 -10.36
N PHE A 137 -8.52 -2.88 -9.80
CA PHE A 137 -8.49 -3.13 -8.36
C PHE A 137 -7.12 -2.67 -7.83
N ASP A 138 -7.11 -1.79 -6.84
CA ASP A 138 -5.91 -1.32 -6.15
C ASP A 138 -6.01 -1.72 -4.68
N ILE A 139 -5.27 -2.76 -4.32
CA ILE A 139 -5.31 -3.40 -3.01
C ILE A 139 -4.05 -2.99 -2.23
N GLY A 140 -4.26 -2.49 -1.00
CA GLY A 140 -3.21 -1.78 -0.27
C GLY A 140 -2.88 -0.46 -0.98
N ALA A 141 -3.90 0.37 -1.15
CA ALA A 141 -3.79 1.57 -1.98
C ALA A 141 -2.87 2.64 -1.35
N HIS A 142 -2.58 2.54 -0.05
CA HIS A 142 -1.81 3.50 0.74
C HIS A 142 -2.37 4.92 0.49
N ILE A 143 -1.52 5.91 0.24
CA ILE A 143 -1.96 7.30 -0.07
C ILE A 143 -2.52 7.47 -1.49
N GLY A 144 -2.73 6.39 -2.25
CA GLY A 144 -3.48 6.39 -3.51
C GLY A 144 -2.67 6.65 -4.78
N VAL A 145 -1.37 6.32 -4.82
CA VAL A 145 -0.53 6.53 -6.01
C VAL A 145 -1.14 5.88 -7.25
N TYR A 146 -1.44 4.58 -7.18
CA TYR A 146 -2.00 3.82 -8.30
C TYR A 146 -3.47 4.16 -8.55
N THR A 147 -4.29 4.25 -7.49
CA THR A 147 -5.70 4.65 -7.55
C THR A 147 -5.91 5.99 -8.26
N LEU A 148 -5.23 7.05 -7.80
CA LEU A 148 -5.47 8.40 -8.31
C LEU A 148 -4.98 8.56 -9.75
N LEU A 149 -3.85 7.93 -10.12
CA LEU A 149 -3.36 7.96 -11.50
C LEU A 149 -4.29 7.19 -12.46
N ALA A 150 -4.79 6.02 -12.04
CA ALA A 150 -5.73 5.24 -12.85
C ALA A 150 -7.07 5.98 -13.04
N ALA A 151 -7.63 6.53 -11.97
CA ALA A 151 -8.84 7.33 -12.05
C ALA A 151 -8.64 8.57 -12.93
N LYS A 152 -7.47 9.23 -12.88
CA LYS A 152 -7.12 10.35 -13.75
C LYS A 152 -7.01 9.96 -15.22
N LEU A 153 -6.60 8.72 -15.53
CA LEU A 153 -6.67 8.14 -16.88
C LEU A 153 -8.10 7.72 -17.30
N GLY A 154 -9.10 7.99 -16.47
CA GLY A 154 -10.49 7.69 -16.78
C GLY A 154 -10.93 6.26 -16.45
N LYS A 155 -10.18 5.53 -15.61
CA LYS A 155 -10.56 4.18 -15.17
C LYS A 155 -11.55 4.23 -14.00
N GLN A 156 -12.40 3.22 -13.92
CA GLN A 156 -13.11 2.89 -12.68
C GLN A 156 -12.18 2.09 -11.79
N VAL A 157 -12.11 2.45 -10.50
CA VAL A 157 -11.15 1.89 -9.54
C VAL A 157 -11.89 1.42 -8.29
N ILE A 158 -11.70 0.15 -7.91
CA ILE A 158 -12.01 -0.34 -6.57
C ILE A 158 -10.71 -0.30 -5.77
N SER A 159 -10.65 0.59 -4.78
CA SER A 159 -9.48 0.83 -3.94
C SER A 159 -9.74 0.25 -2.55
N VAL A 160 -8.81 -0.53 -2.01
CA VAL A 160 -8.89 -1.09 -0.66
C VAL A 160 -7.70 -0.59 0.15
N GLU A 161 -7.98 0.12 1.24
CA GLU A 161 -6.97 0.65 2.15
C GLU A 161 -7.52 0.61 3.58
N PRO A 162 -6.89 -0.12 4.51
CA PRO A 162 -7.41 -0.26 5.86
C PRO A 162 -7.01 0.90 6.80
N PHE A 163 -5.89 1.58 6.56
CA PHE A 163 -5.38 2.59 7.48
C PHE A 163 -6.01 3.95 7.24
N TYR A 164 -6.64 4.52 8.28
CA TYR A 164 -7.43 5.73 8.14
C TYR A 164 -6.62 6.95 7.66
N ASP A 165 -5.38 7.11 8.16
CA ASP A 165 -4.54 8.25 7.78
C ASP A 165 -4.16 8.19 6.28
N ASN A 166 -4.08 7.00 5.70
CA ASN A 166 -3.90 6.79 4.25
C ASN A 166 -5.18 7.15 3.48
N ILE A 167 -6.34 6.69 3.96
CA ILE A 167 -7.66 7.02 3.40
C ILE A 167 -7.86 8.53 3.31
N LEU A 168 -7.53 9.29 4.37
CA LEU A 168 -7.67 10.75 4.38
C LEU A 168 -6.88 11.42 3.25
N ARG A 169 -5.66 10.94 3.00
CA ARG A 169 -4.78 11.46 1.95
C ARG A 169 -5.27 11.10 0.55
N LEU A 170 -5.67 9.84 0.35
CA LEU A 170 -6.26 9.38 -0.90
C LEU A 170 -7.54 10.16 -1.21
N HIS A 171 -8.44 10.30 -0.23
CA HIS A 171 -9.68 11.05 -0.37
C HIS A 171 -9.43 12.52 -0.72
N LYS A 172 -8.50 13.19 0.00
CA LYS A 172 -8.13 14.57 -0.30
C LYS A 172 -7.61 14.72 -1.73
N GLY A 173 -6.71 13.82 -2.16
CA GLY A 173 -6.21 13.78 -3.54
C GLY A 173 -7.33 13.58 -4.56
N ALA A 174 -8.26 12.66 -4.30
CA ALA A 174 -9.40 12.39 -5.17
C ALA A 174 -10.32 13.62 -5.30
N LYS A 175 -10.58 14.35 -4.20
CA LYS A 175 -11.37 15.58 -4.23
C LYS A 175 -10.70 16.70 -5.01
N ILE A 176 -9.42 16.95 -4.79
CA ILE A 176 -8.65 17.99 -5.51
C ILE A 176 -8.67 17.71 -7.02
N GLU A 177 -8.65 16.45 -7.43
CA GLU A 177 -8.59 16.05 -8.83
C GLU A 177 -9.96 15.81 -9.47
N SER A 178 -11.05 15.97 -8.71
CA SER A 178 -12.43 15.68 -9.12
C SER A 178 -12.60 14.24 -9.63
N LEU A 179 -12.08 13.27 -8.86
CA LEU A 179 -12.05 11.85 -9.22
C LEU A 179 -12.98 10.97 -8.39
N THR A 180 -13.80 11.55 -7.51
CA THR A 180 -14.65 10.82 -6.56
C THR A 180 -15.60 9.83 -7.24
N ASP A 181 -16.14 10.18 -8.41
CA ASP A 181 -17.11 9.36 -9.15
C ASP A 181 -16.47 8.18 -9.92
N ARG A 182 -15.14 8.04 -9.83
CA ARG A 182 -14.37 6.97 -10.47
C ARG A 182 -13.77 5.98 -9.46
N ILE A 183 -13.93 6.24 -8.17
CA ILE A 183 -13.25 5.49 -7.11
C ILE A 183 -14.31 4.97 -6.14
N THR A 184 -14.34 3.65 -5.95
CA THR A 184 -14.99 3.03 -4.80
C THR A 184 -13.91 2.71 -3.77
N LEU A 185 -13.89 3.44 -2.67
CA LEU A 185 -12.88 3.27 -1.61
C LEU A 185 -13.45 2.44 -0.46
N ILE A 186 -12.82 1.31 -0.18
CA ILE A 186 -13.21 0.35 0.86
C ILE A 186 -12.19 0.41 2.00
N SER A 187 -12.67 0.72 3.20
CA SER A 187 -11.90 0.82 4.45
C SER A 187 -11.96 -0.48 5.23
N ASN A 188 -11.39 -1.52 4.64
CA ASN A 188 -11.23 -2.83 5.26
C ASN A 188 -9.84 -3.36 4.94
N ALA A 189 -9.34 -4.27 5.77
CA ALA A 189 -8.14 -5.03 5.44
C ALA A 189 -8.52 -6.32 4.73
N LEU A 190 -7.66 -6.82 3.83
CA LEU A 190 -7.86 -8.14 3.25
C LEU A 190 -7.20 -9.21 4.10
N SER A 191 -7.90 -10.32 4.25
CA SER A 191 -7.41 -11.51 4.92
C SER A 191 -7.95 -12.77 4.23
N ASN A 192 -7.66 -13.94 4.79
CA ASN A 192 -8.33 -15.19 4.44
C ASN A 192 -9.59 -15.44 5.27
N ARG A 193 -9.93 -14.53 6.20
CA ARG A 193 -11.10 -14.63 7.08
C ARG A 193 -11.90 -13.33 7.04
N ARG A 194 -13.22 -13.46 7.02
CA ARG A 194 -14.15 -12.33 7.07
C ARG A 194 -14.42 -11.94 8.51
N ASN A 195 -14.75 -10.67 8.73
CA ASN A 195 -15.32 -10.16 9.98
C ASN A 195 -14.43 -10.37 11.22
N GLU A 196 -13.14 -10.66 11.05
CA GLU A 196 -12.17 -10.59 12.14
C GLU A 196 -11.73 -9.14 12.33
N ILE A 197 -11.40 -8.81 13.57
CA ILE A 197 -10.75 -7.56 13.92
C ILE A 197 -9.29 -7.88 14.11
N LYS A 198 -8.47 -7.29 13.26
CA LYS A 198 -7.03 -7.45 13.29
C LYS A 198 -6.37 -6.11 13.53
N ARG A 199 -5.11 -6.18 13.91
CA ARG A 199 -4.26 -5.02 14.11
C ARG A 199 -3.29 -4.89 12.94
N LEU A 200 -3.14 -3.67 12.41
CA LEU A 200 -2.04 -3.30 11.55
C LEU A 200 -0.75 -3.11 12.37
N THR A 201 0.39 -3.45 11.79
CA THR A 201 1.68 -3.13 12.41
C THR A 201 1.85 -1.61 12.54
N GLN A 202 2.60 -1.21 13.57
CA GLN A 202 2.98 0.18 13.77
C GLN A 202 4.40 0.34 13.25
N GLU A 203 4.53 1.03 12.13
CA GLU A 203 5.83 1.24 11.49
C GLU A 203 6.39 2.60 11.89
N ASN A 204 7.69 2.62 12.21
CA ASN A 204 8.42 3.85 12.46
C ASN A 204 9.07 4.30 11.15
N GLN A 205 8.72 5.49 10.67
CA GLN A 205 9.28 6.10 9.45
C GLN A 205 8.94 5.38 8.14
N ASN A 206 8.21 4.26 8.16
CA ASN A 206 7.82 3.50 6.97
C ASN A 206 6.33 3.12 7.01
N ILE A 207 5.42 4.09 6.94
CA ILE A 207 3.96 3.82 6.93
C ILE A 207 3.56 2.88 5.77
N GLY A 208 4.30 2.89 4.66
CA GLY A 208 4.08 1.94 3.56
C GLY A 208 4.21 0.48 3.97
N GLY A 209 5.13 0.18 4.91
CA GLY A 209 5.43 -1.18 5.39
C GLY A 209 4.41 -1.82 6.34
N GLN A 210 3.22 -1.23 6.48
CA GLN A 210 2.22 -1.73 7.42
C GLN A 210 1.56 -3.02 6.93
N SER A 211 1.60 -4.06 7.76
CA SER A 211 0.97 -5.36 7.47
C SER A 211 -0.03 -5.76 8.55
N LEU A 212 -0.85 -6.77 8.29
CA LEU A 212 -1.74 -7.34 9.31
C LEU A 212 -0.98 -8.23 10.29
N MET A 213 -1.29 -8.13 11.58
CA MET A 213 -0.77 -9.05 12.58
C MET A 213 -1.55 -10.38 12.55
N ILE A 214 -0.82 -11.50 12.44
CA ILE A 214 -1.43 -12.84 12.26
C ILE A 214 -2.10 -13.34 13.54
N PHE A 215 -1.40 -13.27 14.68
CA PHE A 215 -1.81 -13.92 15.93
C PHE A 215 -2.65 -13.03 16.86
N LYS A 216 -3.04 -11.83 16.41
CA LYS A 216 -3.75 -10.86 17.25
C LYS A 216 -5.15 -10.61 16.70
N ASN A 217 -6.10 -11.42 17.19
CA ASN A 217 -7.53 -11.13 17.03
C ASN A 217 -7.99 -10.30 18.23
N GLU A 218 -8.54 -9.12 17.96
CA GLU A 218 -8.89 -8.13 18.99
C GLU A 218 -10.41 -8.11 19.20
N LYS A 219 -10.87 -7.52 20.30
CA LYS A 219 -12.31 -7.45 20.61
C LYS A 219 -12.97 -6.24 19.93
N LEU A 220 -14.23 -6.40 19.54
CA LEU A 220 -15.04 -5.37 18.85
C LEU A 220 -15.08 -4.02 19.56
N ASN A 221 -15.11 -4.04 20.90
CA ASN A 221 -15.23 -2.83 21.70
C ASN A 221 -13.98 -1.92 21.63
N GLU A 222 -12.86 -2.39 21.08
CA GLU A 222 -11.60 -1.65 21.00
C GLU A 222 -11.45 -0.83 19.71
N LEU A 223 -12.17 -1.19 18.64
CA LEU A 223 -12.07 -0.54 17.33
C LEU A 223 -12.28 0.98 17.38
N LYS A 224 -13.20 1.45 18.23
CA LYS A 224 -13.55 2.87 18.31
C LYS A 224 -12.41 3.76 18.83
N LYS A 225 -11.35 3.17 19.40
CA LYS A 225 -10.28 3.92 20.10
C LYS A 225 -8.92 3.78 19.45
N ASP A 226 -8.78 2.97 18.40
CA ASP A 226 -7.47 2.61 17.88
C ASP A 226 -7.48 2.53 16.35
N LYS A 227 -6.81 3.50 15.72
CA LYS A 227 -6.69 3.61 14.26
C LYS A 227 -5.96 2.45 13.58
N PHE A 228 -5.26 1.60 14.35
CA PHE A 228 -4.61 0.41 13.83
C PHE A 228 -5.49 -0.84 13.89
N LEU A 229 -6.65 -0.77 14.55
CA LEU A 229 -7.62 -1.86 14.54
C LEU A 229 -8.50 -1.75 13.30
N VAL A 230 -8.58 -2.85 12.56
CA VAL A 230 -9.22 -2.89 11.25
C VAL A 230 -10.06 -4.15 11.10
N LYS A 231 -11.21 -4.00 10.44
CA LYS A 231 -12.12 -5.10 10.12
C LYS A 231 -11.70 -5.76 8.81
N THR A 232 -11.66 -7.08 8.81
CA THR A 232 -11.23 -7.86 7.66
C THR A 232 -12.37 -8.26 6.73
N ILE A 233 -12.08 -8.26 5.43
CA ILE A 233 -12.89 -8.85 4.36
C ILE A 233 -12.02 -9.80 3.54
N ILE A 234 -12.60 -10.52 2.58
CA ILE A 234 -11.84 -11.38 1.66
C ILE A 234 -12.01 -10.90 0.22
N LEU A 235 -11.12 -11.32 -0.69
CA LEU A 235 -11.11 -10.83 -2.07
C LEU A 235 -12.43 -11.09 -2.81
N ASP A 236 -13.05 -12.24 -2.58
CA ASP A 236 -14.35 -12.59 -3.16
C ASP A 236 -15.51 -11.65 -2.77
N ASP A 237 -15.36 -10.84 -1.72
CA ASP A 237 -16.34 -9.82 -1.34
C ASP A 237 -16.34 -8.62 -2.30
N LEU A 238 -15.24 -8.39 -3.02
CA LEU A 238 -15.10 -7.25 -3.93
C LEU A 238 -15.98 -7.35 -5.18
N VAL A 239 -16.52 -8.53 -5.48
CA VAL A 239 -17.43 -8.78 -6.62
C VAL A 239 -18.65 -7.87 -6.57
N GLU A 240 -19.14 -7.57 -5.36
CA GLU A 240 -20.36 -6.78 -5.14
C GLU A 240 -20.17 -5.31 -5.51
N PHE A 241 -18.92 -4.84 -5.61
CA PHE A 241 -18.59 -3.44 -5.90
C PHE A 241 -18.17 -3.19 -7.34
N ILE A 242 -18.17 -4.23 -8.19
CA ILE A 242 -17.85 -4.08 -9.62
C ILE A 242 -18.92 -3.17 -10.26
N PRO A 243 -18.55 -1.95 -10.70
CA PRO A 243 -19.55 -1.02 -11.21
C PRO A 243 -20.06 -1.47 -12.59
N ARG A 244 -21.18 -0.88 -13.01
CA ARG A 244 -21.59 -0.93 -14.41
C ARG A 244 -20.96 0.22 -15.18
N LYS A 245 -20.71 0.00 -16.45
CA LYS A 245 -20.38 1.06 -17.41
C LYS A 245 -21.60 1.98 -17.59
N SER A 246 -21.39 3.18 -18.13
CA SER A 246 -22.46 4.16 -18.38
C SER A 246 -23.57 3.63 -19.29
N ASN A 247 -23.27 2.67 -20.16
CA ASN A 247 -24.24 1.99 -21.02
C ASN A 247 -24.93 0.77 -20.35
N GLY A 248 -24.70 0.51 -19.06
CA GLY A 248 -25.27 -0.62 -18.30
C GLY A 248 -24.47 -1.92 -18.36
N ASP A 249 -23.44 -2.00 -19.21
CA ASP A 249 -22.64 -3.22 -19.35
C ASP A 249 -21.75 -3.48 -18.14
N LYS A 250 -21.42 -4.76 -17.91
CA LYS A 250 -20.37 -5.12 -16.95
C LYS A 250 -19.00 -4.75 -17.50
N PHE A 251 -18.08 -4.38 -16.60
CA PHE A 251 -16.66 -4.49 -16.92
C PHE A 251 -16.32 -5.96 -17.14
N LYS A 252 -15.61 -6.23 -18.24
CA LYS A 252 -15.21 -7.59 -18.61
C LYS A 252 -13.78 -7.90 -18.20
N LYS A 253 -12.93 -6.87 -18.13
CA LYS A 253 -11.48 -7.00 -17.93
C LYS A 253 -10.98 -6.01 -16.89
N ALA A 254 -9.92 -6.39 -16.19
CA ALA A 254 -9.30 -5.53 -15.17
C ALA A 254 -7.77 -5.69 -15.09
N ILE A 255 -7.13 -4.66 -14.56
CA ILE A 255 -5.81 -4.78 -13.91
C ILE A 255 -6.03 -4.91 -12.40
N PHE A 256 -5.23 -5.74 -11.76
CA PHE A 256 -5.22 -5.91 -10.31
C PHE A 256 -3.85 -5.53 -9.78
N LYS A 257 -3.76 -4.58 -8.85
CA LYS A 257 -2.54 -4.30 -8.11
C LYS A 257 -2.76 -4.71 -6.66
N ILE A 258 -1.80 -5.40 -6.07
CA ILE A 258 -1.83 -5.81 -4.67
C ILE A 258 -0.45 -5.68 -4.04
N ASP A 259 -0.43 -5.01 -2.91
CA ASP A 259 0.77 -4.72 -2.12
C ASP A 259 0.26 -4.48 -0.69
N ILE A 260 0.20 -5.56 0.08
CA ILE A 260 -0.33 -5.62 1.45
C ILE A 260 0.69 -6.23 2.39
N GLU A 261 1.98 -6.05 2.06
CA GLU A 261 3.13 -6.30 2.92
C GLU A 261 3.13 -7.73 3.48
N GLY A 262 3.05 -8.71 2.58
CA GLY A 262 3.18 -10.15 2.88
C GLY A 262 1.86 -10.89 3.14
N PHE A 263 0.73 -10.20 3.23
CA PHE A 263 -0.58 -10.85 3.42
C PHE A 263 -1.21 -11.40 2.13
N GLU A 264 -0.53 -11.26 0.98
CA GLU A 264 -0.95 -11.76 -0.34
C GLU A 264 -1.29 -13.25 -0.28
N ILE A 265 -0.41 -14.06 0.33
CA ILE A 265 -0.57 -15.53 0.44
C ILE A 265 -1.87 -15.93 1.17
N TYR A 266 -2.39 -15.07 2.04
CA TYR A 266 -3.66 -15.28 2.73
C TYR A 266 -4.82 -14.74 1.90
N ALA A 267 -4.70 -13.54 1.34
CA ALA A 267 -5.75 -12.93 0.52
C ALA A 267 -6.17 -13.84 -0.64
N PHE A 268 -5.22 -14.48 -1.32
CA PHE A 268 -5.50 -15.36 -2.47
C PHE A 268 -6.16 -16.71 -2.12
N GLN A 269 -6.28 -17.07 -0.84
CA GLN A 269 -7.03 -18.28 -0.44
C GLN A 269 -8.53 -18.17 -0.77
N ASN A 270 -9.06 -16.95 -0.89
CA ASN A 270 -10.46 -16.69 -1.19
C ASN A 270 -10.63 -15.61 -2.28
N ALA A 271 -10.04 -15.88 -3.44
CA ALA A 271 -10.06 -14.98 -4.60
C ALA A 271 -10.75 -15.58 -5.84
N SER A 272 -11.22 -16.83 -5.77
CA SER A 272 -11.74 -17.53 -6.95
C SER A 272 -12.99 -16.85 -7.52
N LYS A 273 -13.97 -16.51 -6.67
CA LYS A 273 -15.21 -15.85 -7.13
C LYS A 273 -14.89 -14.52 -7.81
N LEU A 274 -13.94 -13.74 -7.29
CA LEU A 274 -13.53 -12.49 -7.91
C LEU A 274 -12.90 -12.74 -9.29
N PHE A 275 -11.90 -13.61 -9.37
CA PHE A 275 -11.17 -13.90 -10.62
C PHE A 275 -12.03 -14.62 -11.68
N ASP A 276 -13.11 -15.27 -11.26
CA ASP A 276 -14.09 -15.88 -12.16
C ASP A 276 -15.18 -14.88 -12.61
N SER A 277 -15.41 -13.82 -11.83
CA SER A 277 -16.42 -12.77 -12.13
C SER A 277 -15.97 -11.73 -13.16
N ILE A 278 -14.65 -11.49 -13.25
CA ILE A 278 -14.06 -10.52 -14.16
C ILE A 278 -12.69 -11.02 -14.64
N ASP A 279 -12.40 -10.84 -15.92
CA ASP A 279 -11.13 -11.29 -16.51
C ASP A 279 -9.98 -10.36 -16.12
N ILE A 280 -9.36 -10.63 -14.97
CA ILE A 280 -8.16 -9.92 -14.52
C ILE A 280 -7.00 -10.29 -15.44
N ARG A 281 -6.58 -9.39 -16.32
CA ARG A 281 -5.55 -9.72 -17.33
C ARG A 281 -4.13 -9.64 -16.78
N ILE A 282 -3.91 -8.75 -15.81
CA ILE A 282 -2.59 -8.44 -15.26
C ILE A 282 -2.72 -8.28 -13.75
N VAL A 283 -1.82 -8.91 -13.00
CA VAL A 283 -1.65 -8.71 -11.56
C VAL A 283 -0.28 -8.14 -11.27
N PHE A 284 -0.21 -6.90 -10.77
CA PHE A 284 0.98 -6.33 -10.15
C PHE A 284 0.98 -6.71 -8.68
N MET A 285 2.04 -7.34 -8.20
CA MET A 285 2.10 -7.93 -6.88
C MET A 285 3.44 -7.65 -6.22
N GLU A 286 3.40 -7.19 -4.97
CA GLU A 286 4.54 -7.33 -4.07
C GLU A 286 4.69 -8.81 -3.69
N TRP A 287 5.86 -9.36 -4.02
CA TRP A 287 6.26 -10.74 -3.83
C TRP A 287 7.34 -10.80 -2.77
N GLY A 288 6.93 -10.69 -1.51
CA GLY A 288 7.85 -10.68 -0.40
C GLY A 288 7.15 -10.45 0.93
N ASN A 289 7.92 -10.23 1.98
CA ASN A 289 7.44 -10.06 3.36
C ASN A 289 6.51 -11.16 3.87
N PHE A 290 6.45 -12.31 3.20
CA PHE A 290 5.61 -13.43 3.60
C PHE A 290 5.94 -13.88 5.02
N PRO A 291 4.92 -14.01 5.89
CA PRO A 291 5.14 -14.51 7.23
C PRO A 291 5.75 -15.91 7.22
N LYS A 292 6.93 -16.04 7.84
CA LYS A 292 7.70 -17.30 7.89
C LYS A 292 7.16 -18.28 8.93
N LEU A 293 5.88 -18.64 8.80
CA LEU A 293 5.23 -19.67 9.59
C LEU A 293 5.48 -21.07 9.00
N ILE A 294 5.12 -22.12 9.74
CA ILE A 294 5.35 -23.53 9.37
C ILE A 294 4.76 -23.86 7.98
N ASP A 295 3.64 -23.25 7.62
CA ASP A 295 2.91 -23.49 6.38
C ASP A 295 3.25 -22.51 5.23
N HIS A 296 4.15 -21.55 5.45
CA HIS A 296 4.52 -20.50 4.49
C HIS A 296 4.77 -21.03 3.07
N TYR A 297 5.64 -22.03 2.93
CA TYR A 297 6.00 -22.61 1.63
C TYR A 297 4.78 -23.16 0.91
N GLN A 298 3.95 -23.92 1.62
CA GLN A 298 2.71 -24.48 1.07
C GLN A 298 1.72 -23.40 0.67
N LEU A 299 1.63 -22.29 1.42
CA LEU A 299 0.75 -21.18 1.08
C LEU A 299 1.21 -20.43 -0.16
N VAL A 300 2.52 -20.22 -0.33
CA VAL A 300 3.06 -19.62 -1.56
C VAL A 300 2.83 -20.54 -2.75
N GLU A 301 3.10 -21.84 -2.61
CA GLU A 301 2.83 -22.82 -3.67
C GLU A 301 1.35 -22.85 -4.06
N LYS A 302 0.42 -22.78 -3.09
CA LYS A 302 -1.02 -22.65 -3.37
C LYS A 302 -1.36 -21.38 -4.13
N MET A 303 -0.70 -20.26 -3.84
CA MET A 303 -0.88 -19.00 -4.57
C MET A 303 -0.34 -19.11 -6.01
N ILE A 304 0.83 -19.72 -6.21
CA ILE A 304 1.38 -20.01 -7.54
C ILE A 304 0.42 -20.92 -8.33
N ASP A 305 -0.09 -21.97 -7.68
CA ASP A 305 -1.10 -22.87 -8.24
C ASP A 305 -2.38 -22.14 -8.65
N PHE A 306 -2.84 -21.19 -7.82
CA PHE A 306 -4.01 -20.36 -8.13
C PHE A 306 -3.84 -19.60 -9.44
N PHE A 307 -2.65 -19.01 -9.67
CA PHE A 307 -2.32 -18.28 -10.90
C PHE A 307 -2.11 -19.21 -12.10
N THR A 308 -1.30 -20.24 -11.95
CA THR A 308 -0.95 -21.14 -13.07
C THR A 308 -2.16 -21.92 -13.59
N LYS A 309 -3.04 -22.42 -12.71
CA LYS A 309 -4.31 -23.06 -13.11
C LYS A 309 -5.26 -22.13 -13.84
N ARG A 310 -5.10 -20.81 -13.67
CA ARG A 310 -5.85 -19.76 -14.39
C ARG A 310 -5.09 -19.20 -15.59
N ASN A 311 -4.06 -19.91 -16.06
CA ASN A 311 -3.25 -19.59 -17.23
C ASN A 311 -2.48 -18.26 -17.09
N TYR A 312 -2.04 -17.91 -15.88
CA TYR A 312 -1.10 -16.83 -15.67
C TYR A 312 0.34 -17.33 -15.68
N SER A 313 1.24 -16.47 -16.17
CA SER A 313 2.68 -16.65 -16.07
C SER A 313 3.34 -15.35 -15.56
N PRO A 314 4.42 -15.45 -14.77
CA PRO A 314 5.17 -14.26 -14.37
C PRO A 314 5.86 -13.64 -15.60
N SER A 315 5.84 -12.30 -15.70
CA SER A 315 6.24 -11.54 -16.89
C SER A 315 7.72 -11.64 -17.23
N LYS A 316 8.57 -11.92 -16.25
CA LYS A 316 10.00 -12.15 -16.47
C LYS A 316 10.17 -13.63 -16.85
N LYS A 317 10.49 -13.88 -18.13
CA LYS A 317 10.70 -15.22 -18.73
C LYS A 317 11.70 -16.12 -17.95
N GLU A 318 12.51 -15.53 -17.08
CA GLU A 318 13.53 -16.18 -16.25
C GLU A 318 13.11 -16.38 -14.79
N LEU A 319 11.81 -16.45 -14.51
CA LEU A 319 11.30 -16.79 -13.18
C LEU A 319 10.73 -18.21 -13.16
N PRO A 320 11.58 -19.26 -13.05
CA PRO A 320 11.11 -20.61 -12.79
C PRO A 320 10.25 -20.63 -11.53
N LEU A 321 9.03 -21.17 -11.64
CA LEU A 321 8.08 -21.27 -10.53
C LEU A 321 8.67 -21.98 -9.31
N LYS A 322 9.53 -22.99 -9.53
CA LYS A 322 10.21 -23.75 -8.46
C LYS A 322 11.26 -22.94 -7.67
N PHE A 323 11.62 -21.75 -8.14
CA PHE A 323 12.65 -20.88 -7.54
C PHE A 323 12.05 -19.55 -7.11
N TRP A 324 10.78 -19.57 -6.71
CA TRP A 324 10.02 -18.38 -6.31
C TRP A 324 10.63 -17.62 -5.13
N GLU A 325 11.43 -18.28 -4.29
CA GLU A 325 12.14 -17.67 -3.16
C GLU A 325 13.20 -16.66 -3.59
N TYR A 326 13.69 -16.77 -4.83
CA TYR A 326 14.72 -15.90 -5.40
C TYR A 326 14.14 -14.82 -6.31
N TRP A 327 12.81 -14.74 -6.39
CA TRP A 327 12.14 -13.73 -7.19
C TRP A 327 12.36 -12.34 -6.59
N THR A 328 12.30 -11.32 -7.45
CA THR A 328 12.30 -9.93 -7.01
C THR A 328 10.99 -9.60 -6.33
N TRP A 329 10.99 -8.58 -5.46
CA TRP A 329 9.79 -8.03 -4.81
C TRP A 329 8.69 -7.69 -5.82
N ASP A 330 8.99 -7.03 -6.93
CA ASP A 330 7.93 -6.67 -7.88
C ASP A 330 7.72 -7.73 -8.94
N ILE A 331 6.58 -8.43 -8.85
CA ILE A 331 6.16 -9.45 -9.82
C ILE A 331 4.91 -9.00 -10.55
N MET A 332 4.90 -9.23 -11.87
CA MET A 332 3.72 -9.04 -12.69
C MET A 332 3.29 -10.39 -13.26
N TRP A 333 2.11 -10.86 -12.88
CA TRP A 333 1.49 -12.04 -13.48
C TRP A 333 0.63 -11.61 -14.67
N ILE A 334 0.87 -12.23 -15.82
CA ILE A 334 0.15 -11.96 -17.07
C ILE A 334 -0.66 -13.19 -17.42
N LYS A 335 -1.97 -13.01 -17.65
CA LYS A 335 -2.82 -14.06 -18.19
C LYS A 335 -2.54 -14.24 -19.68
N ASN A 336 -2.29 -15.48 -20.11
CA ASN A 336 -2.03 -15.81 -21.52
C ASN A 336 -3.29 -15.76 -22.39
#